data_AF-A0A9D9KAL0-F1
#
_entry.id   AF-A0A9D9KAL0-F1
#
_cell.length_a   1.000
_cell.length_b   1.000
_cell.length_c   1.000
_cell.angle_alpha   90.00
_cell.angle_beta   90.00
_cell.angle_gamma   90.00
#
_symmetry.space_group_name_H-M   'P 1'
#
loop_
_entity.id
_entity.type
_entity.pdbx_description
1 polymer ?
#
loop_
_entity_poly.entity_id
_entity_poly.type
_entity_poly.pdbx_seq_one_letter_code
_entity_poly.pdbx_strand_id
1 'polypeptide(L)' 'MTDCLARNSQRTGRAKIPEVGVRSTYRKLEIPELSEGFDRLFSVEIDRVGRFVISEWNLS' A
#
# COMPACT_ATOMS: atom_id res chain seq x y z
N MET A 1 -0.13 1.52 -8.26
CA MET A 1 -1.28 2.46 -8.24
C MET A 1 -2.52 1.88 -8.94
N THR A 2 -2.42 1.33 -10.15
CA THR A 2 -3.58 0.80 -10.89
C THR A 2 -4.44 -0.17 -10.08
N ASP A 3 -3.81 -1.11 -9.36
CA ASP A 3 -4.53 -2.12 -8.58
C ASP A 3 -5.26 -1.56 -7.35
N CYS A 4 -4.76 -0.48 -6.74
CA CYS A 4 -5.47 0.14 -5.61
C CYS A 4 -6.68 0.95 -6.08
N LEU A 5 -6.60 1.60 -7.25
CA LEU A 5 -7.74 2.27 -7.87
C LEU A 5 -8.82 1.27 -8.30
N ALA A 6 -8.42 0.14 -8.90
CA ALA A 6 -9.33 -0.93 -9.28
C ALA A 6 -10.07 -1.52 -8.07
N ARG A 7 -9.36 -1.80 -6.97
CA ARG A 7 -9.99 -2.28 -5.72
C ARG A 7 -10.91 -1.23 -5.10
N ASN A 8 -10.50 0.03 -5.12
CA ASN A 8 -11.30 1.13 -4.57
C ASN A 8 -12.59 1.37 -5.39
N SER A 9 -12.58 1.16 -6.71
CA SER A 9 -13.76 1.38 -7.55
C SER A 9 -14.93 0.43 -7.23
N GLN A 10 -14.61 -0.75 -6.70
CA GLN A 10 -15.56 -1.78 -6.25
C GLN A 10 -16.20 -1.47 -4.88
N ARG A 11 -15.70 -0.48 -4.14
CA ARG A 11 -16.28 -0.06 -2.85
C ARG A 11 -17.52 0.82 -3.07
N THR A 12 -18.32 0.99 -2.02
CA THR A 12 -19.53 1.82 -2.05
C THR A 12 -19.57 2.82 -0.89
N GLY A 13 -20.42 3.84 -1.01
CA GLY A 13 -20.60 4.88 0.01
C GLY A 13 -19.28 5.57 0.39
N ARG A 14 -19.10 5.82 1.70
CA ARG A 14 -17.90 6.47 2.24
C ARG A 14 -16.61 5.66 2.08
N ALA A 15 -16.71 4.36 1.80
CA ALA A 15 -15.54 3.51 1.58
C ALA A 15 -14.94 3.67 0.17
N LYS A 16 -15.70 4.19 -0.80
CA LYS A 16 -15.21 4.50 -2.15
C LYS A 16 -14.56 5.88 -2.15
N ILE A 17 -13.24 5.91 -2.11
CA ILE A 17 -12.47 7.16 -2.04
C ILE A 17 -12.41 7.80 -3.43
N PRO A 18 -12.61 9.12 -3.57
CA PRO A 18 -12.36 9.81 -4.84
C PRO A 18 -10.93 9.58 -5.34
N GLU A 19 -10.75 9.40 -6.64
CA GLU A 19 -9.44 9.10 -7.23
C GLU A 19 -8.38 10.17 -6.87
N VAL A 20 -8.77 11.45 -6.85
CA VAL A 20 -7.88 12.55 -6.43
C VAL A 20 -7.38 12.38 -5.00
N GLY A 21 -8.20 11.85 -4.08
CA GLY A 21 -7.80 11.55 -2.72
C GLY A 21 -6.78 10.42 -2.65
N VAL A 22 -7.01 9.33 -3.41
CA VAL A 22 -6.06 8.21 -3.50
C VAL A 22 -4.72 8.68 -4.05
N ARG A 23 -4.73 9.49 -5.12
CA ARG A 23 -3.51 10.05 -5.73
C ARG A 23 -2.79 11.02 -4.81
N SER A 24 -3.52 11.87 -4.08
CA SER A 24 -2.94 12.82 -3.13
C SER A 24 -2.20 12.10 -2.00
N THR A 25 -2.80 11.07 -1.42
CA THR A 25 -2.16 10.27 -0.36
C THR A 25 -0.95 9.50 -0.88
N TYR A 26 -1.04 8.89 -2.06
CA TYR A 26 0.09 8.15 -2.63
C TYR A 26 1.33 9.02 -2.86
N ARG A 27 1.14 10.29 -3.24
CA ARG A 27 2.26 11.23 -3.42
C ARG A 27 2.97 11.60 -2.12
N LYS A 28 2.36 11.32 -0.97
CA LYS A 28 2.92 11.58 0.36
C LYS A 28 3.57 10.33 0.98
N LEU A 29 3.57 9.20 0.28
CA LEU A 29 4.21 7.98 0.78
C LEU A 29 5.72 8.14 0.70
N GLU A 30 6.37 7.86 1.83
CA GLU A 30 7.82 7.80 1.97
C GLU A 30 8.23 6.35 2.21
N ILE A 31 9.42 5.98 1.76
CA ILE A 31 9.95 4.63 1.97
C ILE A 31 10.38 4.53 3.43
N PRO A 32 9.95 3.50 4.18
CA PRO A 32 10.31 3.40 5.59
C PRO A 32 11.79 3.04 5.76
N GLU A 33 12.39 3.57 6.82
CA GLU A 33 13.78 3.32 7.21
C GLU A 33 13.88 2.92 8.69
N LEU A 34 14.85 2.06 9.02
CA LEU A 34 15.12 1.71 10.42
C LEU A 34 15.52 2.93 11.27
N SER A 35 16.05 3.98 10.63
CA SER A 35 16.43 5.26 11.25
C SER A 35 15.25 6.00 11.89
N GLU A 36 14.02 5.70 11.47
CA GLU A 36 12.78 6.24 12.06
C GLU A 36 12.45 5.63 13.44
N GLY A 37 13.18 4.58 13.86
CA GLY A 37 13.01 3.91 15.15
C GLY A 37 12.28 2.57 15.09
N PHE A 38 12.19 1.94 13.92
CA PHE A 38 11.66 0.58 13.78
C PHE A 38 12.72 -0.48 14.12
N ASP A 39 12.35 -1.52 14.88
CA ASP A 39 13.25 -2.66 15.12
C ASP A 39 13.47 -3.51 13.86
N ARG A 40 12.41 -3.67 13.04
CA ARG A 40 12.39 -4.46 11.82
C ARG A 40 11.38 -3.89 10.82
N LEU A 41 11.66 -4.06 9.53
CA LEU A 41 10.78 -3.70 8.44
C LEU A 41 10.36 -4.95 7.65
N PHE A 42 9.14 -4.93 7.12
CA PHE A 42 8.58 -6.00 6.30
C PHE A 42 7.84 -5.41 5.10
N SER A 43 7.89 -6.09 3.96
CA SER A 43 7.05 -5.80 2.80
C SER A 43 5.89 -6.80 2.74
N VAL A 44 4.71 -6.30 2.35
CA VAL A 44 3.49 -7.09 2.13
C VAL A 44 3.00 -6.86 0.72
N GLU A 45 2.77 -7.96 0.01
CA GLU A 45 2.17 -7.95 -1.32
C GLU A 45 0.92 -8.83 -1.35
N ILE A 46 0.01 -8.53 -2.28
CA ILE A 46 -1.13 -9.40 -2.58
C ILE A 46 -0.78 -10.18 -3.84
N ASP A 47 -0.71 -11.50 -3.73
CA ASP A 47 -0.44 -12.36 -4.87
C ASP A 47 -1.63 -12.44 -5.85
N ARG A 48 -1.45 -13.18 -6.95
CA ARG A 48 -2.47 -13.32 -8.00
C ARG A 48 -3.76 -13.99 -7.53
N VAL A 49 -3.74 -14.73 -6.42
CA VAL A 49 -4.90 -15.42 -5.86
C VAL A 49 -5.47 -14.70 -4.63
N GLY A 50 -4.98 -13.49 -4.33
CA GLY A 50 -5.49 -12.63 -3.27
C GLY A 50 -4.90 -12.90 -1.88
N ARG A 51 -3.82 -13.70 -1.77
CA ARG A 51 -3.16 -13.96 -0.48
C ARG A 51 -2.12 -12.90 -0.16
N PHE A 52 -1.92 -12.68 1.12
CA PHE A 52 -0.80 -11.85 1.58
C PHE A 52 0.49 -12.65 1.58
N VAL A 53 1.49 -12.13 0.86
CA VAL A 53 2.87 -12.63 0.89
C VAL A 53 3.68 -11.60 1.67
N ILE A 54 4.34 -12.06 2.72
CA ILE A 54 5.13 -11.22 3.63
C ILE A 54 6.60 -11.61 3.46
N SER A 55 7.47 -10.62 3.29
CA SER A 55 8.92 -10.80 3.28
C SER A 55 9.61 -9.78 4.17
N GLU A 56 10.79 -10.13 4.66
CA GLU A 56 11.65 -9.16 5.32
C GLU A 56 12.00 -8.04 4.33
N TRP A 57 12.06 -6.81 4.86
CA TRP A 57 12.46 -5.66 4.07
C TRP A 57 13.95 -5.77 3.74
N ASN A 58 14.25 -6.08 2.49
CA ASN A 58 15.61 -6.11 1.99
C ASN A 58 15.85 -4.85 1.16
N LEU A 59 16.77 -4.00 1.63
CA LEU A 59 17.37 -2.96 0.81
C LEU A 59 18.29 -3.65 -0.20
N SER A 60 17.76 -3.98 -1.38
CA SER A 60 18.59 -4.36 -2.55
C SER A 60 18.87 -3.15 -3.41
#